data_AF-A0A1D6F2K9-F1
#
_entry.id   AF-A0A1D6F2K9-F1
#
_cell.length_a   1.000
_cell.length_b   1.000
_cell.length_c   1.000
_cell.angle_alpha   90.00
_cell.angle_beta   90.00
_cell.angle_gamma   90.00
#
_symmetry.space_group_name_H-M   'P 1'
#
loop_
_entity.id
_entity.type
_entity.pdbx_description
1 polymer ?
#
loop_
_entity_poly.entity_id
_entity_poly.type
_entity_poly.pdbx_seq_one_letter_code
_entity_poly.pdbx_strand_id
1 'polypeptide(L)'
;MMIPWGGVGCCLSAAALYLLGRSSGRDAEVLRSVARAGSMKDLAAILDTASKVLPLVVAVSGRVGSDTPLICQQSGMRGVIVEETAEQHFLKHNDAGSWIQDSAVMLSVSKEVPWYLDDGTGRVYMVGARSAAGLILTVASEVFEESGRTLVRGTLDYLQGLKMLGVKRTERVLPTGISLTVVGEVLFLSFIGY
;
A
#
# COMPACT_ATOMS: atom_id res chain seq x y z
N MET A 1 17.62 -57.61 -5.36
CA MET A 1 16.57 -57.17 -4.43
C MET A 1 16.24 -55.72 -4.77
N MET A 2 15.23 -55.48 -5.61
CA MET A 2 14.82 -54.12 -6.02
C MET A 2 13.82 -53.58 -4.99
N ILE A 3 14.21 -52.52 -4.29
CA ILE A 3 13.33 -51.79 -3.36
C ILE A 3 12.22 -51.14 -4.22
N PRO A 4 10.93 -51.23 -3.85
CA PRO A 4 9.85 -50.63 -4.63
C PRO A 4 9.85 -49.10 -4.41
N TRP A 5 10.58 -48.37 -5.26
CA TRP A 5 10.71 -46.91 -5.22
C TRP A 5 9.35 -46.18 -5.23
N GLY A 6 8.32 -46.77 -5.86
CA GLY A 6 6.97 -46.22 -5.88
C GLY A 6 6.27 -46.21 -4.51
N GLY A 7 6.51 -47.21 -3.66
CA GLY A 7 5.94 -47.28 -2.31
C GLY A 7 6.58 -46.26 -1.37
N VAL A 8 7.91 -46.14 -1.43
CA VAL A 8 8.66 -45.15 -0.65
C VAL A 8 8.26 -43.72 -1.05
N GLY A 9 8.09 -43.45 -2.36
CA GLY A 9 7.63 -42.16 -2.86
C GLY A 9 6.20 -41.79 -2.39
N CYS A 10 5.29 -42.77 -2.33
CA CYS A 10 3.93 -42.56 -1.84
C CYS A 10 3.91 -42.24 -0.34
N CYS A 11 4.65 -42.98 0.47
CA CYS A 11 4.73 -42.76 1.92
C CYS A 11 5.38 -41.41 2.27
N LEU A 12 6.44 -41.00 1.56
CA LEU A 12 7.09 -39.71 1.76
C LEU A 12 6.15 -38.55 1.38
N SER A 13 5.40 -38.69 0.27
CA SER A 13 4.39 -37.71 -0.13
C SER A 13 3.27 -37.56 0.91
N ALA A 14 2.79 -38.69 1.46
CA ALA A 14 1.78 -38.67 2.52
C ALA A 14 2.29 -38.01 3.81
N ALA A 15 3.53 -38.30 4.21
CA ALA A 15 4.16 -37.65 5.36
C ALA A 15 4.33 -36.15 5.14
N ALA A 16 4.75 -35.72 3.94
CA ALA A 16 4.88 -34.31 3.60
C ALA A 16 3.54 -33.57 3.66
N LEU A 17 2.48 -34.14 3.08
CA LEU A 17 1.13 -33.56 3.14
C LEU A 17 0.57 -33.52 4.57
N TYR A 18 0.85 -34.54 5.39
CA TYR A 18 0.45 -34.57 6.80
C TYR A 18 1.15 -33.46 7.60
N LEU A 19 2.45 -33.27 7.40
CA LEU A 19 3.23 -32.22 8.07
C LEU A 19 2.77 -30.82 7.63
N LEU A 20 2.55 -30.60 6.34
CA LEU A 20 1.99 -29.35 5.80
C LEU A 20 0.58 -29.06 6.34
N GLY A 21 -0.28 -30.08 6.39
CA GLY A 21 -1.62 -29.95 6.98
C GLY A 21 -1.56 -29.64 8.47
N ARG A 22 -0.62 -30.24 9.20
CA ARG A 22 -0.44 -30.02 10.64
C ARG A 22 0.11 -28.63 10.95
N SER A 23 1.05 -28.10 10.15
CA SER A 23 1.54 -26.73 10.33
C SER A 23 0.43 -25.71 10.08
N SER A 24 -0.30 -25.85 8.97
CA SER A 24 -1.43 -24.96 8.64
C SER A 24 -2.56 -25.05 9.67
N GLY A 25 -2.83 -26.25 10.20
CA GLY A 25 -3.81 -26.44 11.27
C GLY A 25 -3.40 -25.77 12.58
N ARG A 26 -2.10 -25.76 12.91
CA ARG A 26 -1.57 -25.08 14.09
C ARG A 26 -1.71 -23.56 13.98
N ASP A 27 -1.44 -23.00 12.80
CA ASP A 27 -1.60 -21.57 12.54
C ASP A 27 -3.07 -21.14 12.61
N ALA A 28 -3.98 -21.95 12.08
CA ALA A 28 -5.42 -21.71 12.18
C ALA A 28 -5.92 -21.74 13.64
N GLU A 29 -5.39 -22.63 14.48
CA GLU A 29 -5.75 -22.71 15.89
C GLU A 29 -5.21 -21.51 16.69
N VAL A 30 -4.00 -21.04 16.36
CA VAL A 30 -3.46 -19.79 16.91
C VAL A 30 -4.37 -18.61 16.55
N LEU A 31 -4.81 -18.49 15.29
CA LEU A 31 -5.75 -17.43 14.86
C LEU A 31 -7.15 -17.54 15.47
N ARG A 32 -7.57 -18.73 15.93
CA ARG A 32 -8.80 -18.89 16.73
C ARG A 32 -8.65 -18.42 18.15
N SER A 33 -7.48 -18.57 18.74
CA SER A 33 -7.18 -18.13 20.11
C SER A 33 -7.02 -16.62 20.27
N VAL A 34 -6.85 -15.89 19.14
CA VAL A 34 -6.75 -14.41 19.16
C VAL A 34 -8.04 -13.80 19.68
N ALA A 35 -7.92 -12.87 20.64
CA ALA A 35 -9.05 -12.12 21.17
C ALA A 35 -9.74 -11.33 20.04
N ARG A 36 -10.99 -11.68 19.76
CA ARG A 36 -11.80 -11.01 18.74
C ARG A 36 -12.71 -9.99 19.40
N ALA A 37 -12.57 -8.74 19.00
CA ALA A 37 -13.54 -7.70 19.32
C ALA A 37 -14.58 -7.64 18.19
N GLY A 38 -15.86 -7.61 18.55
CA GLY A 38 -16.94 -7.38 17.57
C GLY A 38 -17.10 -5.90 17.19
N SER A 39 -16.51 -4.99 17.98
CA SER A 39 -16.62 -3.55 17.81
C SER A 39 -15.34 -2.83 18.27
N MET A 40 -15.03 -1.67 17.69
CA MET A 40 -13.92 -0.80 18.14
C MET A 40 -14.12 -0.29 19.56
N LYS A 41 -15.37 -0.21 20.05
CA LYS A 41 -15.65 0.15 21.44
C LYS A 41 -15.15 -0.91 22.42
N ASP A 42 -15.32 -2.20 22.08
CA ASP A 42 -14.85 -3.31 22.91
C ASP A 42 -13.32 -3.44 22.86
N LEU A 43 -12.70 -2.98 21.76
CA LEU A 43 -11.24 -2.95 21.62
C LEU A 43 -10.59 -2.14 22.74
N ALA A 44 -11.16 -1.00 23.13
CA ALA A 44 -10.63 -0.19 24.23
C ALA A 44 -10.58 -0.98 25.56
N ALA A 45 -11.65 -1.71 25.89
CA ALA A 45 -11.72 -2.51 27.12
C ALA A 45 -10.72 -3.69 27.12
N ILE A 46 -10.55 -4.34 25.96
CA ILE A 46 -9.56 -5.41 25.79
C ILE A 46 -8.16 -4.83 25.96
N LEU A 47 -7.89 -3.69 25.33
CA LEU A 47 -6.60 -3.03 25.40
C LEU A 47 -6.30 -2.54 26.83
N ASP A 48 -7.25 -1.97 27.57
CA ASP A 48 -7.03 -1.56 28.98
C ASP A 48 -6.66 -2.75 29.88
N THR A 49 -7.16 -3.94 29.55
CA THR A 49 -6.85 -5.18 30.26
C THR A 49 -5.49 -5.76 29.86
N ALA A 50 -5.16 -5.72 28.56
CA ALA A 50 -3.98 -6.36 27.97
C ALA A 50 -2.72 -5.48 27.92
N SER A 51 -2.86 -4.15 27.88
CA SER A 51 -1.78 -3.19 27.62
C SER A 51 -0.78 -2.99 28.76
N LYS A 52 -1.01 -3.60 29.93
CA LYS A 52 -0.15 -3.39 31.11
C LYS A 52 1.27 -3.94 30.95
N VAL A 53 1.58 -4.73 29.92
CA VAL A 53 2.86 -5.47 29.87
C VAL A 53 3.60 -5.44 28.52
N LEU A 54 2.95 -5.35 27.34
CA LEU A 54 3.64 -5.41 26.03
C LEU A 54 2.89 -4.67 24.89
N PRO A 55 3.59 -4.21 23.83
CA PRO A 55 2.96 -3.69 22.62
C PRO A 55 2.09 -4.77 21.96
N LEU A 56 0.82 -4.46 21.74
CA LEU A 56 -0.16 -5.38 21.17
C LEU A 56 -0.32 -5.11 19.66
N VAL A 57 -0.08 -6.14 18.85
CA VAL A 57 -0.42 -6.13 17.42
C VAL A 57 -1.90 -6.44 17.28
N VAL A 58 -2.63 -5.57 16.60
CA VAL A 58 -4.06 -5.69 16.35
C VAL A 58 -4.34 -5.62 14.85
N ALA A 59 -5.45 -6.26 14.45
CA ALA A 59 -6.05 -6.06 13.14
C ALA A 59 -7.36 -5.29 13.31
N VAL A 60 -7.46 -4.12 12.70
CA VAL A 60 -8.64 -3.25 12.77
C VAL A 60 -9.23 -3.10 11.39
N SER A 61 -10.54 -3.28 11.26
CA SER A 61 -11.27 -3.05 10.03
C SER A 61 -12.30 -1.95 10.24
N GLY A 62 -12.41 -1.04 9.28
CA GLY A 62 -13.39 0.05 9.33
C GLY A 62 -13.43 0.85 8.05
N ARG A 63 -14.29 1.86 8.00
CA ARG A 63 -14.33 2.82 6.89
C ARG A 63 -13.30 3.93 7.13
N VAL A 64 -12.57 4.27 6.07
CA VAL A 64 -11.61 5.38 6.09
C VAL A 64 -12.36 6.71 6.24
N GLY A 65 -12.04 7.46 7.29
CA GLY A 65 -12.62 8.77 7.58
C GLY A 65 -11.55 9.80 7.93
N SER A 66 -11.86 11.08 7.72
CA SER A 66 -11.04 12.21 8.16
C SER A 66 -11.94 13.43 8.33
N ASP A 67 -11.62 14.27 9.31
CA ASP A 67 -12.31 15.54 9.54
C ASP A 67 -11.87 16.62 8.52
N THR A 68 -10.71 16.44 7.89
CA THR A 68 -10.13 17.39 6.92
C THR A 68 -9.57 16.66 5.68
N PRO A 69 -10.43 15.97 4.90
CA PRO A 69 -9.98 15.18 3.77
C PRO A 69 -9.33 16.05 2.68
N LEU A 70 -8.28 15.52 2.06
CA LEU A 70 -7.64 16.13 0.90
C LEU A 70 -8.53 15.97 -0.32
N ILE A 71 -8.52 16.98 -1.19
CA ILE A 71 -9.18 16.94 -2.49
C ILE A 71 -8.09 16.83 -3.55
N CYS A 72 -8.17 15.76 -4.35
CA CYS A 72 -7.31 15.52 -5.49
C CYS A 72 -7.48 16.63 -6.53
N GLN A 73 -6.37 17.20 -7.02
CA GLN A 73 -6.42 18.38 -7.88
C GLN A 73 -6.97 18.08 -9.27
N GLN A 74 -6.67 16.89 -9.82
CA GLN A 74 -7.08 16.53 -11.17
C GLN A 74 -8.41 15.81 -11.20
N SER A 75 -8.61 14.85 -10.28
CA SER A 75 -9.82 14.02 -10.26
C SER A 75 -10.96 14.59 -9.41
N GLY A 76 -10.67 15.53 -8.50
CA GLY A 76 -11.65 16.01 -7.50
C GLY A 76 -12.00 14.98 -6.42
N MET A 77 -11.35 13.80 -6.42
CA MET A 77 -11.60 12.74 -5.45
C MET A 77 -11.16 13.15 -4.03
N ARG A 78 -11.96 12.77 -3.02
CA ARG A 78 -11.60 13.01 -1.61
C ARG A 78 -10.86 11.82 -1.03
N GLY A 79 -9.74 12.09 -0.38
CA GLY A 79 -8.91 11.05 0.25
C GLY A 79 -8.12 11.54 1.43
N VAL A 80 -7.50 10.59 2.13
CA VAL A 80 -6.71 10.86 3.34
C VAL A 80 -5.21 10.82 3.08
N ILE A 81 -4.79 10.10 2.03
CA ILE A 81 -3.43 10.07 1.49
C ILE A 81 -3.54 10.37 0.00
N VAL A 82 -2.75 11.31 -0.50
CA VAL A 82 -2.64 11.63 -1.93
C VAL A 82 -1.18 11.60 -2.33
N GLU A 83 -0.88 10.84 -3.38
CA GLU A 83 0.43 10.77 -4.01
C GLU A 83 0.34 11.32 -5.44
N GLU A 84 1.15 12.32 -5.72
CA GLU A 84 1.28 12.97 -7.02
C GLU A 84 2.66 12.63 -7.58
N THR A 85 2.69 12.04 -8.76
CA THR A 85 3.93 11.70 -9.48
C THR A 85 3.93 12.34 -10.85
N ALA A 86 5.06 12.90 -11.26
CA ALA A 86 5.29 13.42 -12.60
C ALA A 86 6.50 12.73 -13.22
N GLU A 87 6.27 11.99 -14.28
CA GLU A 87 7.28 11.25 -15.03
C GLU A 87 7.49 11.90 -16.40
N GLN A 88 8.71 12.33 -16.65
CA GLN A 88 9.14 12.86 -17.93
C GLN A 88 9.44 11.72 -18.88
N HIS A 89 8.73 11.64 -20.00
CA HIS A 89 9.00 10.66 -21.04
C HIS A 89 9.82 11.31 -22.17
N PHE A 90 10.88 10.63 -22.57
CA PHE A 90 11.78 11.08 -23.62
C PHE A 90 12.34 9.91 -24.43
N LEU A 91 12.85 10.20 -25.62
CA LEU A 91 13.67 9.27 -26.37
C LEU A 91 15.14 9.65 -26.18
N LYS A 92 16.02 8.66 -26.07
CA LYS A 92 17.47 8.84 -26.06
C LYS A 92 18.13 7.88 -27.02
N HIS A 93 19.34 8.19 -27.47
CA HIS A 93 20.15 7.20 -28.19
C HIS A 93 20.71 6.15 -27.23
N ASN A 94 20.70 4.88 -27.66
CA ASN A 94 21.52 3.85 -27.06
C ASN A 94 22.94 3.86 -27.66
N ASP A 95 23.84 3.02 -27.13
CA ASP A 95 25.23 2.93 -27.60
C ASP A 95 25.36 2.55 -29.09
N ALA A 96 24.32 1.97 -29.67
CA ALA A 96 24.23 1.63 -31.09
C ALA A 96 23.64 2.75 -31.97
N GLY A 97 23.32 3.92 -31.40
CA GLY A 97 22.73 5.04 -32.12
C GLY A 97 21.24 4.88 -32.46
N SER A 98 20.55 3.89 -31.88
CA SER A 98 19.09 3.73 -32.03
C SER A 98 18.33 4.54 -30.98
N TRP A 99 17.15 5.04 -31.33
CA TRP A 99 16.24 5.70 -30.39
C TRP A 99 15.59 4.66 -29.47
N ILE A 100 15.72 4.85 -28.16
CA ILE A 100 15.02 4.09 -27.13
C ILE A 100 14.18 5.04 -26.29
N GLN A 101 13.01 4.58 -25.86
CA GLN A 101 12.16 5.32 -24.94
C GLN A 101 12.65 5.12 -23.52
N ASP A 102 12.71 6.21 -22.77
CA ASP A 102 13.11 6.24 -21.38
C ASP A 102 12.21 7.21 -20.59
N SER A 103 12.24 7.11 -19.27
CA SER A 103 11.52 8.04 -18.40
C SER A 103 12.32 8.40 -17.15
N ALA A 104 12.08 9.61 -16.65
CA ALA A 104 12.67 10.10 -15.41
C ALA A 104 11.59 10.71 -14.53
N VAL A 105 11.55 10.32 -13.25
CA VAL A 105 10.65 10.93 -12.28
C VAL A 105 11.15 12.35 -11.99
N MET A 106 10.35 13.36 -12.32
CA MET A 106 10.64 14.76 -12.04
C MET A 106 10.16 15.16 -10.65
N LEU A 107 9.02 14.60 -10.23
CA LEU A 107 8.35 14.97 -9.00
C LEU A 107 7.65 13.74 -8.41
N SER A 108 7.80 13.58 -7.11
CA SER A 108 7.05 12.63 -6.30
C SER A 108 6.71 13.31 -4.98
N VAL A 109 5.44 13.66 -4.81
CA VAL A 109 4.93 14.33 -3.62
C VAL A 109 3.87 13.44 -2.99
N SER A 110 3.93 13.27 -1.69
CA SER A 110 2.97 12.48 -0.92
C SER A 110 2.50 13.32 0.26
N LYS A 111 1.18 13.48 0.37
CA LYS A 111 0.50 14.26 1.40
C LYS A 111 -0.42 13.32 2.18
N GLU A 112 -0.40 13.43 3.50
CA GLU A 112 -1.28 12.69 4.41
C GLU A 112 -1.86 13.68 5.42
N VAL A 113 -3.16 13.54 5.69
CA VAL A 113 -3.87 14.28 6.74
C VAL A 113 -4.25 13.33 7.86
N PRO A 114 -4.47 13.79 9.10
CA PRO A 114 -4.98 12.94 10.17
C PRO A 114 -6.27 12.23 9.75
N TRP A 115 -6.29 10.91 9.94
CA TRP A 115 -7.39 10.06 9.51
C TRP A 115 -7.60 8.87 10.45
N TYR A 116 -8.75 8.25 10.33
CA TYR A 116 -9.17 7.17 11.22
C TYR A 116 -9.96 6.09 10.46
N LEU A 117 -10.05 4.92 11.08
CA LEU A 117 -11.02 3.89 10.72
C LEU A 117 -12.24 4.01 11.63
N ASP A 118 -13.42 3.91 11.04
CA ASP A 118 -14.72 4.01 11.73
C ASP A 118 -15.60 2.80 11.37
N ASP A 119 -15.98 2.01 12.37
CA ASP A 119 -16.92 0.89 12.22
C ASP A 119 -18.37 1.26 12.60
N GLY A 120 -18.62 2.51 12.97
CA GLY A 120 -19.88 3.03 13.49
C GLY A 120 -20.01 2.96 15.01
N THR A 121 -19.10 2.28 15.71
CA THR A 121 -19.10 2.15 17.17
C THR A 121 -17.98 2.97 17.84
N GLY A 122 -16.89 3.19 17.11
CA GLY A 122 -15.74 3.96 17.57
C GLY A 122 -14.86 4.40 16.40
N ARG A 123 -13.77 5.11 16.73
CA ARG A 123 -12.77 5.56 15.76
C ARG A 123 -11.39 5.15 16.22
N VAL A 124 -10.58 4.62 15.30
CA VAL A 124 -9.16 4.34 15.53
C VAL A 124 -8.32 5.25 14.64
N TYR A 125 -7.56 6.14 15.25
CA TYR A 125 -6.68 7.06 14.53
C TYR A 125 -5.44 6.34 14.02
N MET A 126 -5.12 6.58 12.75
CA MET A 126 -4.00 5.95 12.07
C MET A 126 -2.76 6.85 12.15
N VAL A 127 -1.62 6.23 12.45
CA VAL A 127 -0.33 6.91 12.52
C VAL A 127 0.69 6.13 11.68
N GLY A 128 1.47 6.82 10.87
CA GLY A 128 2.55 6.22 10.10
C GLY A 128 2.10 5.33 8.93
N ALA A 129 0.87 5.50 8.42
CA ALA A 129 0.30 4.62 7.41
C ALA A 129 1.10 4.59 6.09
N ARG A 130 1.83 5.67 5.76
CA ARG A 130 2.72 5.73 4.59
C ARG A 130 3.87 4.72 4.62
N SER A 131 4.27 4.25 5.80
CA SER A 131 5.31 3.23 5.95
C SER A 131 4.74 1.81 5.95
N ALA A 132 3.41 1.66 5.81
CA ALA A 132 2.76 0.36 5.82
C ALA A 132 3.10 -0.44 4.57
N ALA A 133 3.54 -1.68 4.76
CA ALA A 133 3.72 -2.62 3.66
C ALA A 133 2.36 -3.01 3.07
N GLY A 134 2.27 -3.08 1.74
CA GLY A 134 1.08 -3.55 1.03
C GLY A 134 -0.07 -2.54 0.94
N LEU A 135 0.14 -1.27 1.34
CA LEU A 135 -0.82 -0.21 1.09
C LEU A 135 -0.82 0.15 -0.40
N ILE A 136 -1.85 -0.27 -1.12
CA ILE A 136 -2.02 0.03 -2.54
C ILE A 136 -3.01 1.18 -2.68
N LEU A 137 -2.53 2.33 -3.15
CA LEU A 137 -3.37 3.49 -3.43
C LEU A 137 -4.10 3.33 -4.77
N THR A 138 -5.35 3.78 -4.82
CA THR A 138 -6.19 3.80 -6.02
C THR A 138 -5.69 4.89 -6.97
N VAL A 139 -5.58 4.59 -8.26
CA VAL A 139 -5.25 5.62 -9.27
C VAL A 139 -6.49 6.51 -9.46
N ALA A 140 -6.37 7.78 -9.09
CA ALA A 140 -7.44 8.77 -9.18
C ALA A 140 -7.43 9.47 -10.54
N SER A 141 -6.24 9.79 -11.06
CA SER A 141 -6.03 10.44 -12.35
C SER A 141 -4.71 10.00 -12.97
N GLU A 142 -4.69 9.86 -14.29
CA GLU A 142 -3.48 9.62 -15.08
C GLU A 142 -3.60 10.40 -16.38
N VAL A 143 -2.78 11.44 -16.53
CA VAL A 143 -2.85 12.37 -17.66
C VAL A 143 -1.46 12.48 -18.29
N PHE A 144 -1.39 12.32 -19.61
CA PHE A 144 -0.17 12.54 -20.37
C PHE A 144 -0.24 13.89 -21.09
N GLU A 145 0.65 14.81 -20.73
CA GLU A 145 0.82 16.10 -21.38
C GLU A 145 1.91 15.97 -22.45
N GLU A 146 1.51 15.90 -23.73
CA GLU A 146 2.46 15.86 -24.85
C GLU A 146 3.29 17.14 -24.91
N SER A 147 4.59 16.99 -25.24
CA SER A 147 5.44 18.15 -25.49
C SER A 147 4.96 18.85 -26.76
N GLY A 148 4.43 20.07 -26.61
CA GLY A 148 3.91 20.86 -27.70
C GLY A 148 4.94 21.04 -28.82
N ARG A 149 4.55 20.71 -30.07
CA ARG A 149 5.39 20.82 -31.27
C ARG A 149 5.63 22.28 -31.64
N THR A 150 6.45 22.99 -30.88
CA THR A 150 7.02 24.25 -31.35
C THR A 150 8.23 23.92 -32.21
N LEU A 151 8.09 24.11 -33.53
CA LEU A 151 9.04 23.73 -34.59
C LEU A 151 10.49 24.20 -34.35
N VAL A 152 10.69 25.22 -33.52
CA VAL A 152 12.01 25.79 -33.20
C VAL A 152 12.76 24.99 -32.12
N ARG A 153 12.05 24.24 -31.26
CA ARG A 153 12.64 23.46 -30.15
C ARG A 153 12.91 22.00 -30.53
N GLY A 154 12.14 21.45 -31.49
CA GLY A 154 12.26 20.06 -31.95
C GLY A 154 13.57 19.73 -32.69
N THR A 155 14.24 20.71 -33.28
CA THR A 155 15.54 20.54 -33.98
C THR A 155 16.74 20.58 -33.04
N LEU A 156 16.65 21.30 -31.92
CA LEU A 156 17.75 21.40 -30.94
C LEU A 156 17.86 20.12 -30.10
N ASP A 157 16.72 19.58 -29.68
CA ASP A 157 16.61 18.32 -28.95
C ASP A 157 17.15 17.12 -29.78
N TYR A 158 16.94 17.13 -31.10
CA TYR A 158 17.47 16.11 -32.02
C TYR A 158 19.01 16.12 -32.08
N LEU A 159 19.65 17.29 -31.98
CA LEU A 159 21.10 17.41 -31.98
C LEU A 159 21.75 17.02 -30.65
N GLN A 160 21.00 17.08 -29.54
CA GLN A 160 21.48 16.71 -28.20
C GLN A 160 21.26 15.22 -27.86
N GLY A 161 20.66 14.43 -28.78
CA GLY A 161 20.42 13.00 -28.58
C GLY A 161 19.32 12.67 -27.56
N LEU A 162 18.51 13.66 -27.19
CA LEU A 162 17.39 13.56 -26.25
C LEU A 162 16.16 14.23 -26.86
N LYS A 163 15.09 13.47 -27.10
CA LYS A 163 13.84 14.00 -27.64
C LYS A 163 12.72 13.90 -26.63
N MET A 164 12.22 15.06 -26.21
CA MET A 164 11.09 15.14 -25.28
C MET A 164 9.78 14.66 -25.90
N LEU A 165 9.10 13.72 -25.22
CA LEU A 165 7.78 13.22 -25.64
C LEU A 165 6.65 13.92 -24.88
N GLY A 166 6.82 14.10 -23.56
CA GLY A 166 5.81 14.69 -22.71
C GLY A 166 6.02 14.36 -21.24
N VAL A 167 5.06 14.75 -20.41
CA VAL A 167 5.06 14.48 -18.97
C VAL A 167 3.80 13.70 -18.64
N LYS A 168 3.98 12.53 -18.03
CA LYS A 168 2.91 11.73 -17.45
C LYS A 168 2.72 12.17 -16.01
N ARG A 169 1.53 12.66 -15.67
CA ARG A 169 1.14 12.96 -14.29
C ARG A 169 0.18 11.89 -13.79
N THR A 170 0.51 11.28 -12.67
CA THR A 170 -0.33 10.27 -12.02
C THR A 170 -0.63 10.70 -10.60
N GLU A 171 -1.92 10.72 -10.27
CA GLU A 171 -2.44 11.01 -8.93
C GLU A 171 -3.03 9.72 -8.36
N ARG A 172 -2.52 9.28 -7.22
CA ARG A 172 -3.01 8.11 -6.48
C ARG A 172 -3.55 8.55 -5.13
N VAL A 173 -4.58 7.88 -4.63
CA VAL A 173 -5.30 8.30 -3.44
C VAL A 173 -5.77 7.12 -2.61
N LEU A 174 -5.81 7.30 -1.28
CA LEU A 174 -6.60 6.48 -0.36
C LEU A 174 -7.95 7.17 -0.16
N PRO A 175 -9.04 6.75 -0.84
CA PRO A 175 -10.30 7.48 -0.81
C PRO A 175 -10.98 7.39 0.54
N THR A 176 -11.70 8.44 0.92
CA THR A 176 -12.59 8.38 2.09
C THR A 176 -13.80 7.48 1.82
N GLY A 177 -14.26 6.76 2.84
CA GLY A 177 -15.47 5.94 2.81
C GLY A 177 -15.24 4.49 2.36
N ILE A 178 -14.06 4.14 1.86
CA ILE A 178 -13.73 2.75 1.54
C ILE A 178 -13.54 1.94 2.83
N SER A 179 -13.83 0.64 2.76
CA SER A 179 -13.50 -0.27 3.85
C SER A 179 -12.04 -0.68 3.75
N LEU A 180 -11.32 -0.58 4.85
CA LEU A 180 -9.90 -0.91 4.94
C LEU A 180 -9.67 -1.74 6.20
N THR A 181 -8.81 -2.75 6.08
CA THR A 181 -8.30 -3.51 7.23
C THR A 181 -6.81 -3.24 7.38
N VAL A 182 -6.39 -2.84 8.56
CA VAL A 182 -4.99 -2.53 8.89
C VAL A 182 -4.53 -3.44 10.01
N VAL A 183 -3.29 -3.92 9.89
CA VAL A 183 -2.61 -4.68 10.93
C VAL A 183 -1.44 -3.83 11.43
N GLY A 184 -1.36 -3.61 12.73
CA GLY A 184 -0.32 -2.76 13.33
C GLY A 184 -0.34 -2.78 14.85
N GLU A 185 0.59 -2.04 15.45
CA GLU A 185 0.68 -1.89 16.89
C GLU A 185 -0.26 -0.78 17.38
N VAL A 186 -0.83 -0.95 18.57
CA VAL A 186 -1.62 0.10 19.23
C VAL A 186 -0.72 0.94 20.13
N LEU A 187 -0.78 2.26 19.95
CA LEU A 187 -0.15 3.22 20.84
C LEU A 187 -1.18 3.77 21.83
N PHE A 188 -0.86 3.72 23.12
CA PHE A 188 -1.65 4.36 24.16
C PHE A 188 -1.11 5.77 24.45
N LEU A 189 -1.97 6.78 24.27
CA LEU A 189 -1.64 8.18 24.55
C LEU A 189 -1.45 8.50 26.05
N SER A 190 -1.60 7.53 26.97
CA SER A 190 -1.31 7.75 28.40
C SER A 190 0.17 8.00 28.73
N PHE A 191 1.08 7.80 27.76
CA PHE A 191 2.52 8.08 27.91
C PHE A 191 3.00 9.41 27.31
N ILE A 192 2.13 10.20 26.69
CA ILE A 192 2.51 11.52 26.16
C ILE A 192 1.96 12.58 27.12
N GLY A 193 2.75 12.90 28.14
CA GLY A 193 2.54 14.09 28.96
C GLY A 193 2.67 15.33 28.09
N TYR A 194 1.56 16.06 27.97
CA TYR A 194 1.56 17.48 27.64
C TYR A 194 1.54 18.29 28.92
#